data_AF-A0A6A0HFK8-F1
#
_entry.id   AF-A0A6A0HFK8-F1
#
_cell.length_a   1.000
_cell.length_b   1.000
_cell.length_c   1.000
_cell.angle_alpha   90.00
_cell.angle_beta   90.00
_cell.angle_gamma   90.00
#
_symmetry.space_group_name_H-M   'P 1'
#
loop_
_entity.id
_entity.type
_entity.pdbx_description
1 polymer ?
#
loop_
_entity_poly.entity_id
_entity_poly.type
_entity_poly.pdbx_seq_one_letter_code
_entity_poly.pdbx_strand_id
1 'polypeptide(L)'
;MKIPYVIDNQTHTLAEVLNELLAAHSGRSLDIASAFFSVKGFELLRENLQRLGSFRLLLGLEPTGGLQIGVRPEERALPKLLSRELAEEEFNQKMMTLVEELIRFLRKSPIQVRLVSKGFLHAKCYLLYSDRPGGQGFLFERFQPLIGIVGSSNFTRPGLTSNRELNLCHRILLEPEEANDPAAAQIVGLPMEAPATATITERDRQLLKSEIGARAIMQLVEWFEREWGEANDFKEPLIEILDASKFGKKEYTPYQVYMKALFEYFKDDLEATELAATRSAVELSEFQEDAVKKARKILSRYDGVMIADSVGLGKTWIGKKLLEDFAYHQRMKALVVCPASLRPMWIHELKEATIAATIISQEELGQKDFSAEPYGDTDLILVDESHNFRNKSAQRYENLERIVALNAGKGRDGGRKKIILLTATPINNDLFDLYNQINFVTQGDRSYFSSAGIGDVYRYFLQARRDSRNGAGAVSLFNLLEEVVIRRSLSRSDDQRQEDYLSGAPAQNRELRFGGDLPGHL
;
A
#
# COMPACT_ATOMS: atom_id res chain seq x y z
N MET A 1 -26.51 2.85 -38.61
CA MET A 1 -25.28 2.34 -39.22
C MET A 1 -25.48 0.88 -39.59
N LYS A 2 -24.74 0.36 -40.59
CA LYS A 2 -24.67 -1.08 -40.84
C LYS A 2 -23.95 -1.75 -39.68
N ILE A 3 -24.61 -2.63 -38.94
CA ILE A 3 -24.00 -3.32 -37.79
C ILE A 3 -23.01 -4.35 -38.35
N PRO A 4 -21.73 -4.32 -37.95
CA PRO A 4 -20.74 -5.27 -38.45
C PRO A 4 -21.02 -6.68 -37.91
N TYR A 5 -20.75 -7.70 -38.73
CA TYR A 5 -20.86 -9.11 -38.31
C TYR A 5 -19.75 -9.51 -37.33
N VAL A 6 -18.57 -8.90 -37.46
CA VAL A 6 -17.40 -9.14 -36.61
C VAL A 6 -17.02 -7.83 -35.93
N ILE A 7 -16.83 -7.86 -34.62
CA ILE A 7 -16.42 -6.72 -33.79
C ILE A 7 -15.15 -7.11 -33.06
N ASP A 8 -14.04 -6.42 -33.35
CA ASP A 8 -12.69 -6.82 -32.93
C ASP A 8 -11.93 -5.75 -32.12
N ASN A 9 -12.59 -4.62 -31.83
CA ASN A 9 -11.98 -3.44 -31.22
C ASN A 9 -10.78 -2.83 -32.00
N GLN A 10 -10.65 -3.15 -33.29
CA GLN A 10 -9.68 -2.53 -34.20
C GLN A 10 -10.38 -1.78 -35.32
N THR A 11 -11.35 -2.43 -35.95
CA THR A 11 -12.18 -1.86 -37.02
C THR A 11 -13.40 -1.16 -36.45
N HIS A 12 -14.07 -1.82 -35.49
CA HIS A 12 -15.20 -1.31 -34.75
C HIS A 12 -15.04 -1.71 -33.30
N THR A 13 -15.19 -0.76 -32.37
CA THR A 13 -15.21 -1.07 -30.95
C THR A 13 -16.58 -1.57 -30.52
N LEU A 14 -16.61 -2.51 -29.57
CA LEU A 14 -17.88 -2.99 -29.02
C LEU A 14 -18.63 -1.86 -28.29
N ALA A 15 -17.91 -0.91 -27.66
CA ALA A 15 -18.52 0.27 -27.04
C ALA A 15 -19.29 1.14 -28.05
N GLU A 16 -18.72 1.42 -29.22
CA GLU A 16 -19.39 2.20 -30.28
C GLU A 16 -20.64 1.48 -30.78
N VAL A 17 -20.50 0.19 -31.14
CA VAL A 17 -21.61 -0.61 -31.64
C VAL A 17 -22.73 -0.70 -30.61
N LEU A 18 -22.42 -1.00 -29.35
CA LEU A 18 -23.42 -1.07 -28.29
C LEU A 18 -24.10 0.28 -28.07
N ASN A 19 -23.38 1.41 -28.06
CA ASN A 19 -24.00 2.71 -27.87
C ASN A 19 -24.98 3.07 -28.99
N GLU A 20 -24.64 2.78 -30.24
CA GLU A 20 -25.55 3.00 -31.37
C GLU A 20 -26.81 2.13 -31.27
N LEU A 21 -26.63 0.85 -30.93
CA LEU A 21 -27.74 -0.08 -30.74
C LEU A 21 -28.65 0.35 -29.59
N LEU A 22 -28.06 0.76 -28.46
CA LEU A 22 -28.79 1.20 -27.27
C LEU A 22 -29.51 2.53 -27.48
N ALA A 23 -28.96 3.45 -28.28
CA ALA A 23 -29.64 4.69 -28.65
C ALA A 23 -30.98 4.41 -29.36
N ALA A 24 -31.04 3.36 -30.20
CA ALA A 24 -32.26 2.90 -30.86
C ALA A 24 -33.14 1.95 -30.01
N HIS A 25 -32.69 1.57 -28.80
CA HIS A 25 -33.36 0.63 -27.87
C HIS A 25 -33.90 1.31 -26.60
N SER A 26 -34.13 2.62 -26.63
CA SER A 26 -34.76 3.33 -25.51
C SER A 26 -36.10 2.69 -25.11
N GLY A 27 -36.27 2.41 -23.80
CA GLY A 27 -37.44 1.76 -23.23
C GLY A 27 -37.56 0.25 -23.46
N ARG A 28 -36.53 -0.40 -24.03
CA ARG A 28 -36.53 -1.86 -24.28
C ARG A 28 -35.68 -2.65 -23.27
N SER A 29 -35.71 -3.98 -23.36
CA SER A 29 -34.92 -4.87 -22.50
C SER A 29 -33.53 -5.17 -23.08
N LEU A 30 -32.55 -5.30 -22.17
CA LEU A 30 -31.17 -5.70 -22.47
C LEU A 30 -30.70 -6.71 -21.43
N ASP A 31 -30.11 -7.81 -21.89
CA ASP A 31 -29.45 -8.77 -21.02
C ASP A 31 -27.96 -8.86 -21.37
N ILE A 32 -27.11 -8.85 -20.34
CA ILE A 32 -25.66 -8.98 -20.47
C ILE A 32 -25.20 -10.14 -19.60
N ALA A 33 -24.45 -11.08 -20.18
CA ALA A 33 -23.62 -12.02 -19.45
C ALA A 33 -22.15 -11.61 -19.59
N SER A 34 -21.42 -11.52 -18.49
CA SER A 34 -20.00 -11.18 -18.49
C SER A 34 -19.26 -11.85 -17.35
N ALA A 35 -18.05 -12.34 -17.62
CA ALA A 35 -17.20 -12.92 -16.58
C ALA A 35 -16.66 -11.84 -15.63
N PHE A 36 -16.39 -10.64 -16.15
CA PHE A 36 -15.94 -9.49 -15.35
C PHE A 36 -16.79 -8.26 -15.59
N PHE A 37 -16.87 -7.43 -14.57
CA PHE A 37 -17.54 -6.14 -14.61
C PHE A 37 -16.63 -5.09 -14.00
N SER A 38 -16.52 -3.93 -14.65
CA SER A 38 -15.86 -2.76 -14.07
C SER A 38 -16.70 -1.50 -14.20
N VAL A 39 -16.55 -0.60 -13.23
CA VAL A 39 -17.27 0.69 -13.20
C VAL A 39 -16.95 1.54 -14.43
N LYS A 40 -15.71 1.47 -14.92
CA LYS A 40 -15.29 2.12 -16.16
C LYS A 40 -15.93 1.51 -17.41
N GLY A 41 -16.30 0.23 -17.39
CA GLY A 41 -17.10 -0.39 -18.45
C GLY A 41 -18.51 0.22 -18.51
N PHE A 42 -19.14 0.41 -17.34
CA PHE A 42 -20.41 1.11 -17.23
C PHE A 42 -20.33 2.56 -17.73
N GLU A 43 -19.25 3.29 -17.44
CA GLU A 43 -19.03 4.66 -17.93
C GLU A 43 -19.28 4.82 -19.43
N LEU A 44 -18.82 3.85 -20.22
CA LEU A 44 -18.90 3.88 -21.68
C LEU A 44 -20.34 3.79 -22.21
N LEU A 45 -21.24 3.14 -21.49
CA LEU A 45 -22.62 2.88 -21.93
C LEU A 45 -23.68 3.61 -21.08
N ARG A 46 -23.27 4.33 -20.04
CA ARG A 46 -24.15 4.86 -18.97
C ARG A 46 -25.33 5.68 -19.48
N GLU A 47 -25.13 6.51 -20.51
CA GLU A 47 -26.17 7.43 -21.00
C GLU A 47 -27.36 6.68 -21.59
N ASN A 48 -27.07 5.63 -22.36
CA ASN A 48 -28.10 4.83 -23.01
C ASN A 48 -28.66 3.74 -22.08
N LEU A 49 -27.84 3.16 -21.20
CA LEU A 49 -28.31 2.19 -20.19
C LEU A 49 -29.39 2.79 -19.28
N GLN A 50 -29.27 4.08 -18.92
CA GLN A 50 -30.26 4.75 -18.08
C GLN A 50 -31.66 4.85 -18.70
N ARG A 51 -31.77 4.74 -20.03
CA ARG A 51 -33.00 4.86 -20.81
C ARG A 51 -33.67 3.51 -21.08
N LEU A 52 -33.07 2.41 -20.65
CA LEU A 52 -33.63 1.08 -20.84
C LEU A 52 -34.90 0.86 -20.01
N GLY A 53 -35.79 0.01 -20.53
CA GLY A 53 -36.98 -0.41 -19.82
C GLY A 53 -36.69 -1.51 -18.81
N SER A 54 -35.82 -2.47 -19.16
CA SER A 54 -35.35 -3.54 -18.27
C SER A 54 -33.89 -3.89 -18.55
N PHE A 55 -33.17 -4.31 -17.52
CA PHE A 55 -31.78 -4.70 -17.63
C PHE A 55 -31.47 -5.89 -16.73
N ARG A 56 -30.88 -6.96 -17.29
CA ARG A 56 -30.30 -8.04 -16.52
C ARG A 56 -28.79 -8.13 -16.72
N LEU A 57 -28.06 -8.22 -15.63
CA LEU A 57 -26.62 -8.47 -15.64
C LEU A 57 -26.33 -9.79 -14.95
N LEU A 58 -25.83 -10.76 -15.72
CA LEU A 58 -25.34 -12.03 -15.24
C LEU A 58 -23.82 -11.98 -15.13
N LEU A 59 -23.31 -12.16 -13.92
CA LEU A 59 -21.88 -12.11 -13.62
C LEU A 59 -21.31 -13.51 -13.40
N GLY A 60 -20.13 -13.75 -13.95
CA GLY A 60 -19.34 -14.97 -13.77
C GLY A 60 -18.15 -14.79 -12.83
N LEU A 61 -17.36 -15.85 -12.69
CA LEU A 61 -16.16 -15.91 -11.84
C LEU A 61 -15.02 -16.63 -12.59
N GLU A 62 -13.99 -15.94 -13.07
CA GLU A 62 -12.80 -16.59 -13.63
C GLU A 62 -11.81 -17.02 -12.52
N PRO A 63 -11.23 -18.25 -12.59
CA PRO A 63 -10.16 -18.63 -11.69
C PRO A 63 -8.90 -17.79 -11.95
N THR A 64 -8.36 -17.18 -10.90
CA THR A 64 -7.24 -16.22 -10.94
C THR A 64 -5.85 -16.84 -11.18
N GLY A 65 -5.75 -17.97 -11.88
CA GLY A 65 -4.45 -18.54 -12.24
C GLY A 65 -4.51 -19.73 -13.19
N GLY A 66 -3.58 -19.77 -14.16
CA GLY A 66 -3.49 -20.84 -15.17
C GLY A 66 -3.22 -22.26 -14.62
N LEU A 67 -2.89 -22.38 -13.32
CA LEU A 67 -2.74 -23.66 -12.60
C LEU A 67 -4.06 -24.17 -11.99
N GLN A 68 -5.15 -23.40 -12.05
CA GLN A 68 -6.44 -23.71 -11.41
C GLN A 68 -7.54 -24.14 -12.39
N ILE A 69 -7.18 -24.60 -13.59
CA ILE A 69 -8.13 -25.23 -14.52
C ILE A 69 -8.63 -26.53 -13.85
N GLY A 70 -9.80 -26.46 -13.20
CA GLY A 70 -10.42 -27.56 -12.44
C GLY A 70 -10.72 -27.27 -10.96
N VAL A 71 -10.33 -26.11 -10.42
CA VAL A 71 -10.66 -25.69 -9.05
C VAL A 71 -11.90 -24.79 -9.07
N ARG A 72 -12.87 -25.07 -8.18
CA ARG A 72 -14.08 -24.26 -8.06
C ARG A 72 -13.70 -22.82 -7.65
N PRO A 73 -14.06 -21.78 -8.42
CA PRO A 73 -13.88 -20.41 -7.96
C PRO A 73 -14.73 -20.17 -6.70
N GLU A 74 -14.13 -19.56 -5.68
CA GLU A 74 -14.86 -19.17 -4.48
C GLU A 74 -15.90 -18.08 -4.84
N GLU A 75 -17.14 -18.20 -4.36
CA GLU A 75 -18.19 -17.16 -4.53
C GLU A 75 -17.72 -15.76 -4.07
N ARG A 76 -16.72 -15.71 -3.18
CA ARG A 76 -16.13 -14.47 -2.64
C ARG A 76 -15.07 -13.83 -3.55
N ALA A 77 -14.72 -14.43 -4.69
CA ALA A 77 -13.64 -13.93 -5.54
C ALA A 77 -14.01 -12.64 -6.30
N LEU A 78 -15.21 -12.56 -6.90
CA LEU A 78 -15.63 -11.34 -7.61
C LEU A 78 -15.76 -10.12 -6.67
N PRO A 79 -16.39 -10.21 -5.48
CA PRO A 79 -16.37 -9.13 -4.51
C PRO A 79 -14.97 -8.62 -4.18
N LYS A 80 -14.04 -9.53 -3.90
CA LYS A 80 -12.65 -9.19 -3.58
C LYS A 80 -11.94 -8.49 -4.74
N LEU A 81 -12.14 -8.96 -5.97
CA LEU A 81 -11.53 -8.38 -7.17
C LEU A 81 -12.04 -6.97 -7.41
N LEU A 82 -13.36 -6.76 -7.36
CA LEU A 82 -13.95 -5.44 -7.56
C LEU A 82 -13.55 -4.46 -6.43
N SER A 83 -13.55 -4.93 -5.17
CA SER A 83 -13.07 -4.11 -4.05
C SER A 83 -11.59 -3.73 -4.21
N ARG A 84 -10.75 -4.64 -4.72
CA ARG A 84 -9.34 -4.38 -4.97
C ARG A 84 -9.13 -3.39 -6.10
N GLU A 85 -9.83 -3.56 -7.23
CA GLU A 85 -9.79 -2.61 -8.36
C GLU A 85 -10.15 -1.19 -7.87
N LEU A 86 -11.26 -1.06 -7.14
CA LEU A 86 -11.68 0.24 -6.58
C LEU A 86 -10.70 0.79 -5.53
N ALA A 87 -9.99 -0.07 -4.80
CA ALA A 87 -8.98 0.36 -3.83
C ALA A 87 -7.70 0.89 -4.51
N GLU A 88 -7.29 0.30 -5.64
CA GLU A 88 -6.09 0.69 -6.41
C GLU A 88 -6.33 1.96 -7.25
N GLU A 89 -7.56 2.26 -7.67
CA GLU A 89 -7.90 3.44 -8.47
C GLU A 89 -7.62 4.78 -7.78
N GLU A 90 -7.07 5.79 -8.46
CA GLU A 90 -6.84 7.10 -7.83
C GLU A 90 -8.15 7.78 -7.40
N PHE A 91 -8.15 8.37 -6.20
CA PHE A 91 -9.34 9.08 -5.70
C PHE A 91 -9.55 10.38 -6.50
N ASN A 92 -10.66 10.47 -7.22
CA ASN A 92 -11.05 11.64 -7.98
C ASN A 92 -12.57 11.82 -8.02
N GLN A 93 -13.02 13.07 -8.16
CA GLN A 93 -14.44 13.43 -8.14
C GLN A 93 -15.25 12.78 -9.28
N LYS A 94 -14.63 12.61 -10.45
CA LYS A 94 -15.28 12.00 -11.62
C LYS A 94 -15.68 10.54 -11.34
N MET A 95 -14.78 9.76 -10.75
CA MET A 95 -15.03 8.37 -10.36
C MET A 95 -16.08 8.28 -9.25
N MET A 96 -16.05 9.20 -8.28
CA MET A 96 -17.06 9.26 -7.23
C MET A 96 -18.47 9.47 -7.80
N THR A 97 -18.65 10.45 -8.69
CA THR A 97 -19.93 10.68 -9.38
C THR A 97 -20.36 9.47 -10.21
N LEU A 98 -19.41 8.79 -10.89
CA LEU A 98 -19.70 7.61 -11.67
C LEU A 98 -20.17 6.42 -10.81
N VAL A 99 -19.56 6.20 -9.65
CA VAL A 99 -19.98 5.16 -8.69
C VAL A 99 -21.37 5.49 -8.14
N GLU A 100 -21.64 6.75 -7.79
CA GLU A 100 -22.98 7.19 -7.37
C GLU A 100 -24.05 6.98 -8.45
N GLU A 101 -23.74 7.31 -9.70
CA GLU A 101 -24.61 7.09 -10.86
C GLU A 101 -24.90 5.60 -11.05
N LEU A 102 -23.87 4.75 -10.94
CA LEU A 102 -24.01 3.30 -11.03
C LEU A 102 -24.89 2.75 -9.91
N ILE A 103 -24.67 3.16 -8.66
CA ILE A 103 -25.51 2.75 -7.52
C ILE A 103 -26.96 3.19 -7.75
N ARG A 104 -27.18 4.43 -8.19
CA ARG A 104 -28.52 4.95 -8.52
C ARG A 104 -29.18 4.15 -9.64
N PHE A 105 -28.41 3.77 -10.67
CA PHE A 105 -28.88 2.93 -11.75
C PHE A 105 -29.28 1.54 -11.23
N LEU A 106 -28.41 0.86 -10.48
CA LEU A 106 -28.68 -0.46 -9.91
C LEU A 106 -29.93 -0.46 -9.04
N ARG A 107 -30.15 0.57 -8.20
CA ARG A 107 -31.33 0.66 -7.32
C ARG A 107 -32.68 0.74 -8.05
N LYS A 108 -32.72 1.01 -9.36
CA LYS A 108 -33.98 1.00 -10.13
C LYS A 108 -34.60 -0.42 -10.10
N SER A 109 -35.92 -0.49 -9.90
CA SER A 109 -36.67 -1.77 -9.86
C SER A 109 -36.51 -2.67 -11.10
N PRO A 110 -36.47 -2.16 -12.36
CA PRO A 110 -36.35 -3.01 -13.54
C PRO A 110 -34.93 -3.56 -13.79
N ILE A 111 -33.97 -3.26 -12.91
CA ILE A 111 -32.57 -3.69 -13.00
C ILE A 111 -32.34 -4.88 -12.08
N GLN A 112 -31.80 -5.97 -12.63
CA GLN A 112 -31.51 -7.19 -11.89
C GLN A 112 -30.06 -7.60 -12.12
N VAL A 113 -29.39 -8.07 -11.07
CA VAL A 113 -28.01 -8.55 -11.16
C VAL A 113 -27.93 -9.90 -10.47
N ARG A 114 -27.37 -10.90 -11.15
CA ARG A 114 -27.15 -12.23 -10.59
C ARG A 114 -25.70 -12.68 -10.76
N LEU A 115 -25.24 -13.51 -9.84
CA LEU A 115 -23.90 -14.10 -9.85
C LEU A 115 -24.02 -15.61 -9.95
N VAL A 116 -23.31 -16.20 -10.92
CA VAL A 116 -23.23 -17.67 -11.06
C VAL A 116 -22.39 -18.23 -9.91
N SER A 117 -23.01 -19.07 -9.09
CA SER A 117 -22.39 -19.71 -7.91
C SER A 117 -21.86 -21.12 -8.18
N LYS A 118 -22.40 -21.81 -9.19
CA LYS A 118 -22.04 -23.18 -9.55
C LYS A 118 -21.33 -23.20 -10.89
N GLY A 119 -20.11 -23.74 -10.89
CA GLY A 119 -19.30 -23.84 -12.11
C GLY A 119 -18.62 -22.52 -12.48
N PHE A 120 -18.15 -22.43 -13.72
CA PHE A 120 -17.42 -21.29 -14.25
C PHE A 120 -18.17 -20.70 -15.44
N LEU A 121 -18.61 -19.45 -15.32
CA LEU A 121 -19.16 -18.67 -16.42
C LEU A 121 -18.06 -17.77 -17.01
N HIS A 122 -17.45 -18.20 -18.12
CA HIS A 122 -16.52 -17.37 -18.90
C HIS A 122 -17.18 -16.68 -20.10
N ALA A 123 -18.49 -16.86 -20.28
CA ALA A 123 -19.18 -16.38 -21.46
C ALA A 123 -19.35 -14.86 -21.44
N LYS A 124 -19.34 -14.26 -22.63
CA LYS A 124 -19.66 -12.85 -22.83
C LYS A 124 -20.71 -12.74 -23.91
N CYS A 125 -21.87 -12.22 -23.52
CA CYS A 125 -23.04 -12.17 -24.36
C CYS A 125 -23.83 -10.89 -24.07
N TYR A 126 -24.31 -10.26 -25.14
CA TYR A 126 -25.15 -9.07 -25.09
C TYR A 126 -26.39 -9.35 -25.95
N LEU A 127 -27.56 -9.41 -25.31
CA LEU A 127 -28.84 -9.74 -25.95
C LEU A 127 -29.76 -8.53 -25.87
N LEU A 128 -30.14 -8.01 -27.03
CA LEU A 128 -31.07 -6.88 -27.15
C LEU A 128 -32.43 -7.39 -27.60
N TYR A 129 -33.49 -6.95 -26.94
CA TYR A 129 -34.85 -7.40 -27.19
C TYR A 129 -35.71 -6.27 -27.78
N SER A 130 -36.73 -6.61 -28.55
CA SER A 130 -37.68 -5.64 -29.12
C SER A 130 -38.79 -5.20 -28.15
N ASP A 131 -38.92 -5.88 -27.02
CA ASP A 131 -40.00 -5.74 -26.04
C ASP A 131 -39.97 -4.39 -25.30
N ARG A 132 -41.14 -3.91 -24.86
CA ARG A 132 -41.29 -2.77 -23.95
C ARG A 132 -41.89 -3.28 -22.65
N PRO A 133 -41.22 -3.13 -21.49
CA PRO A 133 -41.79 -3.56 -20.22
C PRO A 133 -43.06 -2.76 -19.92
N GLY A 134 -44.20 -3.45 -19.79
CA GLY A 134 -45.50 -2.86 -19.45
C GLY A 134 -46.54 -2.77 -20.58
N GLY A 135 -46.30 -3.37 -21.74
CA GLY A 135 -47.36 -3.58 -22.74
C GLY A 135 -48.45 -4.51 -22.20
N GLN A 136 -49.73 -4.19 -22.43
CA GLN A 136 -50.89 -5.05 -22.10
C GLN A 136 -50.96 -6.35 -22.94
N GLY A 137 -49.84 -6.79 -23.51
CA GLY A 137 -49.70 -8.08 -24.16
C GLY A 137 -49.32 -9.15 -23.15
N PHE A 138 -49.83 -10.35 -23.37
CA PHE A 138 -49.64 -11.54 -22.54
C PHE A 138 -48.19 -11.76 -22.08
N LEU A 139 -48.03 -12.51 -20.98
CA LEU A 139 -46.79 -13.01 -20.33
C LEU A 139 -45.67 -13.58 -21.25
N PHE A 140 -45.84 -13.56 -22.57
CA PHE A 140 -44.97 -14.09 -23.61
C PHE A 140 -44.24 -13.02 -24.47
N GLU A 141 -44.41 -11.71 -24.23
CA GLU A 141 -43.73 -10.68 -25.05
C GLU A 141 -42.23 -10.51 -24.76
N ARG A 142 -41.70 -11.02 -23.64
CA ARG A 142 -40.28 -10.94 -23.25
C ARG A 142 -39.32 -11.80 -24.11
N PHE A 143 -39.77 -12.33 -25.24
CA PHE A 143 -39.04 -13.34 -26.02
C PHE A 143 -38.86 -12.97 -27.49
N GLN A 144 -38.85 -11.70 -27.84
CA GLN A 144 -38.45 -11.26 -29.19
C GLN A 144 -37.02 -10.68 -29.16
N PRO A 145 -35.99 -11.54 -29.09
CA PRO A 145 -34.63 -11.07 -29.14
C PRO A 145 -34.34 -10.56 -30.57
N LEU A 146 -33.77 -9.37 -30.69
CA LEU A 146 -33.51 -8.72 -31.97
C LEU A 146 -32.08 -9.00 -32.44
N ILE A 147 -31.13 -8.88 -31.49
CA ILE A 147 -29.69 -8.89 -31.74
C ILE A 147 -29.03 -9.66 -30.60
N GLY A 148 -28.09 -10.55 -30.97
CA GLY A 148 -27.20 -11.22 -30.03
C GLY A 148 -25.75 -11.00 -30.42
N ILE A 149 -24.96 -10.44 -29.52
CA ILE A 149 -23.51 -10.31 -29.69
C ILE A 149 -22.84 -11.28 -28.71
N VAL A 150 -21.95 -12.13 -29.22
CA VAL A 150 -21.23 -13.13 -28.41
C VAL A 150 -19.77 -13.12 -28.77
N GLY A 151 -18.89 -13.20 -27.77
CA GLY A 151 -17.46 -13.23 -28.02
C GLY A 151 -16.61 -13.25 -26.76
N SER A 152 -15.47 -12.58 -26.84
CA SER A 152 -14.49 -12.53 -25.76
C SER A 152 -14.53 -11.23 -24.92
N SER A 153 -15.24 -10.19 -25.39
CA SER A 153 -15.30 -8.88 -24.73
C SER A 153 -16.09 -8.92 -23.43
N ASN A 154 -15.40 -8.74 -22.29
CA ASN A 154 -16.06 -8.49 -21.01
C ASN A 154 -16.71 -7.11 -20.94
N PHE A 155 -17.65 -6.95 -20.02
CA PHE A 155 -18.24 -5.66 -19.65
C PHE A 155 -17.28 -4.83 -18.78
N THR A 156 -16.10 -4.55 -19.32
CA THR A 156 -15.03 -3.74 -18.74
C THR A 156 -14.54 -2.74 -19.78
N ARG A 157 -13.93 -1.63 -19.37
CA ARG A 157 -13.39 -0.65 -20.32
C ARG A 157 -12.44 -1.29 -21.36
N PRO A 158 -11.42 -2.08 -20.96
CA PRO A 158 -10.52 -2.71 -21.94
C PRO A 158 -11.25 -3.66 -22.89
N GLY A 159 -12.18 -4.48 -22.38
CA GLY A 159 -12.95 -5.43 -23.20
C GLY A 159 -13.86 -4.75 -24.23
N LEU A 160 -14.36 -3.56 -23.93
CA LEU A 160 -15.24 -2.81 -24.83
C LEU A 160 -14.50 -1.90 -25.82
N THR A 161 -13.21 -1.58 -25.61
CA THR A 161 -12.51 -0.57 -26.42
C THR A 161 -11.13 -0.97 -26.94
N SER A 162 -10.26 -1.58 -26.14
CA SER A 162 -8.81 -1.60 -26.45
C SER A 162 -8.20 -2.99 -26.53
N ASN A 163 -8.79 -3.97 -25.83
CA ASN A 163 -8.33 -5.36 -25.94
C ASN A 163 -8.58 -5.86 -27.35
N ARG A 164 -7.69 -6.71 -27.84
CA ARG A 164 -7.93 -7.50 -29.05
C ARG A 164 -8.95 -8.58 -28.73
N GLU A 165 -10.21 -8.25 -28.94
CA GLU A 165 -11.33 -9.12 -28.70
C GLU A 165 -11.86 -9.64 -30.03
N LEU A 166 -12.71 -10.65 -30.01
CA LEU A 166 -13.44 -11.11 -31.18
C LEU A 166 -14.86 -11.40 -30.78
N ASN A 167 -15.80 -10.67 -31.37
CA ASN A 167 -17.23 -10.85 -31.15
C ASN A 167 -17.96 -11.02 -32.48
N LEU A 168 -18.96 -11.90 -32.46
CA LEU A 168 -19.87 -12.15 -33.57
C LEU A 168 -21.24 -11.56 -33.26
N CYS A 169 -21.81 -10.88 -34.23
CA CYS A 169 -23.14 -10.28 -34.16
C CYS A 169 -24.14 -11.09 -34.99
N HIS A 170 -25.19 -11.58 -34.32
CA HIS A 170 -26.34 -12.24 -34.91
C HIS A 170 -27.57 -11.32 -34.84
N ARG A 171 -28.43 -11.36 -35.86
CA ARG A 171 -29.59 -10.47 -36.00
C ARG A 171 -30.79 -11.21 -36.58
N ILE A 172 -31.99 -10.94 -36.05
CA ILE A 172 -33.24 -11.49 -36.60
C ILE A 172 -33.73 -10.67 -37.79
N LEU A 173 -33.65 -9.34 -37.71
CA LEU A 173 -34.09 -8.47 -38.80
C LEU A 173 -32.85 -7.91 -39.51
N LEU A 174 -32.67 -8.33 -40.77
CA LEU A 174 -31.66 -7.80 -41.68
C LEU A 174 -32.32 -6.79 -42.61
N GLU A 175 -31.64 -5.68 -42.92
CA GLU A 175 -32.11 -4.78 -43.98
C GLU A 175 -31.90 -5.42 -45.37
N PRO A 176 -32.69 -5.08 -46.40
CA PRO A 176 -32.57 -5.66 -47.74
C PRO A 176 -31.15 -5.56 -48.32
N GLU A 177 -30.49 -4.41 -48.10
CA GLU A 177 -29.11 -4.14 -48.50
C GLU A 177 -28.07 -5.05 -47.78
N GLU A 178 -28.40 -5.54 -46.59
CA GLU A 178 -27.54 -6.46 -45.83
C GLU A 178 -27.79 -7.93 -46.23
N ALA A 179 -29.04 -8.24 -46.59
CA ALA A 179 -29.41 -9.54 -47.12
C ALA A 179 -28.82 -9.79 -48.52
N ASN A 180 -28.63 -8.74 -49.31
CA ASN A 180 -28.06 -8.82 -50.65
C ASN A 180 -26.54 -8.56 -50.66
N ASP A 181 -25.75 -9.57 -50.26
CA ASP A 181 -24.28 -9.54 -50.28
C ASP A 181 -23.73 -10.37 -51.46
N PRO A 182 -23.27 -9.74 -52.56
CA PRO A 182 -22.78 -10.45 -53.74
C PRO A 182 -21.50 -11.24 -53.48
N ALA A 183 -20.60 -10.73 -52.62
CA ALA A 183 -19.33 -11.38 -52.33
C ALA A 183 -19.56 -12.67 -51.53
N ALA A 184 -20.41 -12.61 -50.49
CA ALA A 184 -20.79 -13.78 -49.72
C ALA A 184 -21.56 -14.80 -50.58
N ALA A 185 -22.47 -14.32 -51.45
CA ALA A 185 -23.21 -15.19 -52.36
C ALA A 185 -22.30 -15.95 -53.34
N GLN A 186 -21.26 -15.28 -53.86
CA GLN A 186 -20.27 -15.93 -54.74
C GLN A 186 -19.50 -17.03 -54.01
N ILE A 187 -19.08 -16.78 -52.76
CA ILE A 187 -18.36 -17.77 -51.95
C ILE A 187 -19.22 -19.01 -51.67
N VAL A 188 -20.50 -18.82 -51.33
CA VAL A 188 -21.45 -19.93 -51.10
C VAL A 188 -21.73 -20.71 -52.39
N GLY A 189 -21.68 -20.04 -53.55
CA GLY A 189 -21.87 -20.68 -54.85
C GLY A 189 -20.70 -21.55 -55.33
N LEU A 190 -19.47 -21.30 -54.86
CA LEU A 190 -18.28 -22.06 -55.26
C LEU A 190 -18.34 -23.57 -54.93
N PRO A 191 -18.80 -24.02 -53.75
CA PRO A 191 -18.93 -25.44 -53.42
C PRO A 191 -20.22 -26.12 -53.95
N MET A 192 -21.15 -25.38 -54.54
CA MET A 192 -22.41 -25.96 -55.03
C MET A 192 -22.20 -26.61 -56.41
N GLU A 193 -22.11 -27.94 -56.47
CA GLU A 193 -22.01 -28.70 -57.74
C GLU A 193 -23.26 -28.60 -58.63
N ALA A 194 -24.39 -28.14 -58.07
CA ALA A 194 -25.66 -28.03 -58.78
C ALA A 194 -26.03 -26.55 -59.04
N PRO A 195 -26.43 -26.19 -60.28
CA PRO A 195 -26.93 -24.84 -60.56
C PRO A 195 -28.22 -24.59 -59.76
N ALA A 196 -28.28 -23.47 -59.05
CA ALA A 196 -29.50 -23.01 -58.39
C ALA A 196 -30.57 -22.77 -59.48
N THR A 197 -31.52 -23.69 -59.61
CA THR A 197 -32.58 -23.65 -60.64
C THR A 197 -33.73 -22.72 -60.28
N ALA A 198 -33.77 -22.21 -59.04
CA ALA A 198 -34.81 -21.30 -58.55
C ALA A 198 -34.31 -19.85 -58.46
N THR A 199 -35.08 -18.92 -59.02
CA THR A 199 -34.87 -17.48 -58.84
C THR A 199 -35.24 -17.09 -57.41
N ILE A 200 -34.24 -17.00 -56.52
CA ILE A 200 -34.46 -16.55 -55.14
C ILE A 200 -34.69 -15.05 -55.14
N THR A 201 -35.86 -14.59 -54.67
CA THR A 201 -36.16 -13.16 -54.57
C THR A 201 -35.35 -12.50 -53.44
N GLU A 202 -35.24 -11.17 -53.47
CA GLU A 202 -34.56 -10.42 -52.39
C GLU A 202 -35.23 -10.65 -51.03
N ARG A 203 -36.57 -10.76 -51.01
CA ARG A 203 -37.34 -11.08 -49.82
C ARG A 203 -37.05 -12.48 -49.29
N ASP A 204 -36.92 -13.47 -50.17
CA ASP A 204 -36.56 -14.84 -49.78
C ASP A 204 -35.15 -14.91 -49.18
N ARG A 205 -34.19 -14.17 -49.76
CA ARG A 205 -32.82 -14.07 -49.20
C ARG A 205 -32.81 -13.45 -47.82
N GLN A 206 -33.60 -12.38 -47.63
CA GLN A 206 -33.74 -11.72 -46.34
C GLN A 206 -34.31 -12.68 -45.30
N LEU A 207 -35.40 -13.39 -45.61
CA LEU A 207 -36.02 -14.36 -44.71
C LEU A 207 -35.08 -15.50 -44.34
N LEU A 208 -34.41 -16.13 -45.32
CA LEU A 208 -33.49 -17.24 -45.08
C LEU A 208 -32.30 -16.83 -44.19
N LYS A 209 -31.69 -15.66 -44.45
CA LYS A 209 -30.58 -15.17 -43.64
C LYS A 209 -31.02 -14.75 -42.23
N SER A 210 -32.21 -14.15 -42.13
CA SER A 210 -32.86 -13.82 -40.86
C SER A 210 -33.17 -15.06 -40.01
N GLU A 211 -33.57 -16.17 -40.63
CA GLU A 211 -33.88 -17.43 -39.93
C GLU A 211 -32.63 -18.03 -39.26
N ILE A 212 -31.47 -17.97 -39.92
CA ILE A 212 -30.20 -18.43 -39.35
C ILE A 212 -29.83 -17.57 -38.12
N GLY A 213 -29.96 -16.25 -38.24
CA GLY A 213 -29.72 -15.33 -37.13
C GLY A 213 -30.69 -15.57 -35.96
N ALA A 214 -31.97 -15.75 -36.27
CA ALA A 214 -33.00 -16.10 -35.29
C ALA A 214 -32.69 -17.40 -34.56
N ARG A 215 -32.27 -18.44 -35.27
CA ARG A 215 -31.91 -19.73 -34.66
C ARG A 215 -30.76 -19.58 -33.66
N ALA A 216 -29.70 -18.86 -34.04
CA ALA A 216 -28.57 -18.63 -33.15
C ALA A 216 -28.99 -17.85 -31.90
N ILE A 217 -29.77 -16.78 -32.07
CA ILE A 217 -30.24 -15.95 -30.98
C ILE A 217 -31.18 -16.73 -30.05
N MET A 218 -32.10 -17.54 -30.57
CA MET A 218 -33.00 -18.37 -29.75
C MET A 218 -32.20 -19.29 -28.83
N GLN A 219 -31.18 -19.97 -29.36
CA GLN A 219 -30.33 -20.85 -28.54
C GLN A 219 -29.49 -20.07 -27.52
N LEU A 220 -29.08 -18.84 -27.84
CA LEU A 220 -28.40 -17.96 -26.89
C LEU A 220 -29.33 -17.49 -25.76
N VAL A 221 -30.60 -17.19 -26.07
CA VAL A 221 -31.60 -16.84 -25.06
C VAL A 221 -31.88 -18.05 -24.16
N GLU A 222 -32.07 -19.24 -24.72
CA GLU A 222 -32.24 -20.48 -23.95
C GLU A 222 -31.04 -20.75 -23.03
N TRP A 223 -29.82 -20.53 -23.54
CA TRP A 223 -28.61 -20.60 -22.74
C TRP A 223 -28.62 -19.57 -21.61
N PHE A 224 -28.92 -18.30 -21.90
CA PHE A 224 -28.93 -17.23 -20.90
C PHE A 224 -29.95 -17.50 -19.79
N GLU A 225 -31.18 -17.92 -20.13
CA GLU A 225 -32.21 -18.23 -19.14
C GLU A 225 -31.84 -19.39 -18.23
N ARG A 226 -31.16 -20.42 -18.76
CA ARG A 226 -30.65 -21.53 -17.94
C ARG A 226 -29.62 -21.04 -16.93
N GLU A 227 -28.60 -20.31 -17.38
CA GLU A 227 -27.57 -19.78 -16.47
C GLU A 227 -28.16 -18.76 -15.48
N TRP A 228 -29.11 -17.94 -15.93
CA TRP A 228 -29.84 -16.99 -15.08
C TRP A 228 -30.64 -17.68 -13.98
N GLY A 229 -31.30 -18.80 -14.30
CA GLY A 229 -32.09 -19.59 -13.36
C GLY A 229 -31.26 -20.27 -12.26
N GLU A 230 -30.01 -20.64 -12.57
CA GLU A 230 -29.08 -21.25 -11.62
C GLU A 230 -28.31 -20.23 -10.77
N ALA A 231 -28.26 -18.96 -11.20
CA ALA A 231 -27.51 -17.90 -10.54
C ALA A 231 -28.25 -17.31 -9.31
N ASN A 232 -27.47 -16.84 -8.35
CA ASN A 232 -27.95 -16.21 -7.12
C ASN A 232 -28.15 -14.70 -7.32
N ASP A 233 -29.10 -14.10 -6.60
CA ASP A 233 -29.23 -12.63 -6.56
C ASP A 233 -27.97 -12.00 -5.98
N PHE A 234 -27.41 -11.04 -6.72
CA PHE A 234 -26.17 -10.34 -6.38
C PHE A 234 -26.32 -8.82 -6.45
N LYS A 235 -27.55 -8.32 -6.61
CA LYS A 235 -27.81 -6.89 -6.75
C LYS A 235 -27.45 -6.11 -5.49
N GLU A 236 -28.00 -6.51 -4.34
CA GLU A 236 -27.73 -5.84 -3.06
C GLU A 236 -26.26 -5.99 -2.62
N PRO A 237 -25.63 -7.19 -2.68
CA PRO A 237 -24.20 -7.33 -2.42
C PRO A 237 -23.32 -6.43 -3.31
N LEU A 238 -23.64 -6.29 -4.60
CA LEU A 238 -22.91 -5.40 -5.49
C LEU A 238 -23.03 -3.93 -5.06
N ILE A 239 -24.23 -3.48 -4.68
CA ILE A 239 -24.45 -2.13 -4.17
C ILE A 239 -23.65 -1.91 -2.88
N GLU A 240 -23.65 -2.87 -1.95
CA GLU A 240 -22.87 -2.79 -0.72
C GLU A 240 -21.37 -2.66 -0.96
N ILE A 241 -20.82 -3.41 -1.93
CA ILE A 241 -19.40 -3.31 -2.32
C ILE A 241 -19.07 -1.92 -2.85
N LEU A 242 -19.95 -1.36 -3.69
CA LEU A 242 -19.78 -0.02 -4.25
C LEU A 242 -19.91 1.06 -3.16
N ASP A 243 -20.90 0.96 -2.27
CA ASP A 243 -21.15 1.89 -1.16
C ASP A 243 -20.03 1.84 -0.09
N ALA A 244 -19.42 0.67 0.13
CA ALA A 244 -18.30 0.49 1.07
C ALA A 244 -16.94 0.95 0.50
N SER A 245 -16.85 1.15 -0.81
CA SER A 245 -15.64 1.64 -1.46
C SER A 245 -15.30 3.07 -1.04
N LYS A 246 -14.05 3.51 -1.30
CA LYS A 246 -13.64 4.90 -1.06
C LYS A 246 -14.41 5.93 -1.90
N PHE A 247 -15.13 5.49 -2.92
CA PHE A 247 -15.96 6.32 -3.80
C PHE A 247 -17.46 6.24 -3.45
N GLY A 248 -17.83 5.38 -2.49
CA GLY A 248 -19.20 5.22 -2.03
C GLY A 248 -19.61 6.28 -1.01
N LYS A 249 -20.80 6.09 -0.42
CA LYS A 249 -21.38 7.04 0.54
C LYS A 249 -20.84 6.91 1.96
N LYS A 250 -19.86 6.03 2.19
CA LYS A 250 -19.32 5.79 3.52
C LYS A 250 -18.50 7.00 3.98
N GLU A 251 -19.09 7.81 4.83
CA GLU A 251 -18.40 8.90 5.50
C GLU A 251 -17.41 8.33 6.54
N TYR A 252 -16.17 8.79 6.48
CA TYR A 252 -15.15 8.49 7.49
C TYR A 252 -15.10 9.60 8.51
N THR A 253 -15.10 9.23 9.79
CA THR A 253 -14.95 10.22 10.87
C THR A 253 -13.56 10.87 10.82
N PRO A 254 -13.40 12.13 11.27
CA PRO A 254 -12.08 12.76 11.39
C PRO A 254 -11.07 11.90 12.17
N TYR A 255 -11.55 11.17 13.18
CA TYR A 255 -10.74 10.21 13.94
C TYR A 255 -10.20 9.08 13.07
N GLN A 256 -11.03 8.46 12.22
CA GLN A 256 -10.58 7.39 11.33
C GLN A 256 -9.60 7.90 10.27
N VAL A 257 -9.81 9.09 9.73
CA VAL A 257 -8.87 9.73 8.80
C VAL A 257 -7.53 10.01 9.50
N TYR A 258 -7.58 10.56 10.72
CA TYR A 258 -6.39 10.78 11.53
C TYR A 258 -5.64 9.48 11.83
N MET A 259 -6.34 8.43 12.27
CA MET A 259 -5.74 7.12 12.52
C MET A 259 -5.13 6.50 11.27
N LYS A 260 -5.78 6.65 10.11
CA LYS A 260 -5.24 6.14 8.84
C LYS A 260 -4.00 6.92 8.41
N ALA A 261 -3.97 8.24 8.60
CA ALA A 261 -2.79 9.05 8.32
C ALA A 261 -1.61 8.67 9.23
N LEU A 262 -1.85 8.47 10.53
CA LEU A 262 -0.84 7.97 11.45
C LEU A 262 -0.35 6.58 11.04
N PHE A 263 -1.26 5.67 10.70
CA PHE A 263 -0.89 4.33 10.23
C PHE A 263 0.01 4.40 8.99
N GLU A 264 -0.36 5.16 7.96
CA GLU A 264 0.45 5.26 6.73
C GLU A 264 1.83 5.89 6.99
N TYR A 265 1.93 6.80 7.96
CA TYR A 265 3.20 7.41 8.36
C TYR A 265 4.11 6.44 9.13
N PHE A 266 3.54 5.58 9.99
CA PHE A 266 4.30 4.69 10.88
C PHE A 266 4.33 3.21 10.43
N LYS A 267 3.65 2.83 9.34
CA LYS A 267 3.54 1.41 8.91
C LYS A 267 4.90 0.73 8.72
N ASP A 268 5.88 1.44 8.16
CA ASP A 268 7.21 0.90 7.89
C ASP A 268 7.97 0.61 9.21
N ASP A 269 7.68 1.37 10.27
CA ASP A 269 8.24 1.15 11.61
C ASP A 269 7.51 0.01 12.35
N LEU A 270 6.19 -0.16 12.11
CA LEU A 270 5.41 -1.27 12.67
C LEU A 270 5.83 -2.63 12.09
N GLU A 271 6.02 -2.72 10.77
CA GLU A 271 6.46 -3.97 10.11
C GLU A 271 7.88 -4.39 10.51
N ALA A 272 8.77 -3.43 10.79
CA ALA A 272 10.09 -3.71 11.32
C ALA A 272 10.08 -4.31 12.74
N THR A 273 8.97 -4.16 13.48
CA THR A 273 8.85 -4.58 14.88
C THR A 273 8.63 -6.09 15.02
N GLU A 274 8.00 -6.76 14.05
CA GLU A 274 7.74 -8.21 14.11
C GLU A 274 8.98 -9.06 13.81
N LEU A 275 9.94 -8.54 13.03
CA LEU A 275 11.12 -9.30 12.57
C LEU A 275 12.27 -9.35 13.59
N ALA A 276 12.26 -8.53 14.64
CA ALA A 276 13.40 -8.31 15.54
C ALA A 276 13.24 -8.85 16.96
N ALA A 277 12.24 -9.70 17.22
CA ALA A 277 12.02 -10.34 18.52
C ALA A 277 13.07 -11.44 18.80
N THR A 278 14.33 -11.03 19.02
CA THR A 278 15.42 -11.92 19.46
C THR A 278 15.44 -11.90 20.98
N ARG A 279 15.37 -13.08 21.62
CA ARG A 279 15.34 -13.23 23.09
C ARG A 279 16.58 -12.57 23.73
N SER A 280 16.36 -11.48 24.47
CA SER A 280 17.38 -10.71 25.19
C SER A 280 17.57 -11.27 26.61
N ALA A 281 18.81 -11.29 27.12
CA ALA A 281 19.10 -11.62 28.52
C ALA A 281 18.99 -10.41 29.47
N VAL A 282 18.89 -9.21 28.91
CA VAL A 282 18.65 -7.96 29.65
C VAL A 282 17.15 -7.64 29.59
N GLU A 283 16.48 -7.71 30.74
CA GLU A 283 15.10 -7.22 30.90
C GLU A 283 15.11 -5.69 30.85
N LEU A 284 14.57 -5.14 29.77
CA LEU A 284 14.39 -3.71 29.60
C LEU A 284 12.92 -3.37 29.80
N SER A 285 12.63 -2.16 30.29
CA SER A 285 11.26 -1.66 30.21
C SER A 285 10.86 -1.41 28.74
N GLU A 286 9.57 -1.46 28.42
CA GLU A 286 9.04 -1.25 27.06
C GLU A 286 9.60 0.03 26.42
N PHE A 287 9.77 1.09 27.22
CA PHE A 287 10.38 2.35 26.79
C PHE A 287 11.89 2.24 26.49
N GLN A 288 12.64 1.43 27.22
CA GLN A 288 14.08 1.25 26.97
C GLN A 288 14.33 0.42 25.71
N GLU A 289 13.45 -0.55 25.41
CA GLU A 289 13.52 -1.33 24.16
C GLU A 289 13.38 -0.45 22.92
N ASP A 290 12.44 0.49 22.91
CA ASP A 290 12.22 1.38 21.77
C ASP A 290 13.43 2.28 21.48
N ALA A 291 14.14 2.73 22.51
CA ALA A 291 15.37 3.50 22.33
C ALA A 291 16.51 2.65 21.78
N VAL A 292 16.65 1.41 22.26
CA VAL A 292 17.64 0.47 21.71
C VAL A 292 17.33 0.18 20.25
N LYS A 293 16.06 -0.06 19.89
CA LYS A 293 15.63 -0.28 18.49
C LYS A 293 15.99 0.91 17.59
N LYS A 294 15.64 2.14 18.02
CA LYS A 294 16.03 3.36 17.28
C LYS A 294 17.54 3.51 17.18
N ALA A 295 18.27 3.26 18.25
CA ALA A 295 19.73 3.36 18.26
C ALA A 295 20.39 2.36 17.30
N ARG A 296 19.87 1.13 17.21
CA ARG A 296 20.32 0.12 16.23
C ARG A 296 20.12 0.61 14.78
N LYS A 297 18.97 1.19 14.46
CA LYS A 297 18.65 1.73 13.12
C LYS A 297 19.63 2.84 12.75
N ILE A 298 19.86 3.78 13.66
CA ILE A 298 20.80 4.90 13.46
C ILE A 298 22.24 4.40 13.31
N LEU A 299 22.71 3.50 14.19
CA LEU A 299 24.06 2.91 14.12
C LEU A 299 24.32 2.10 12.85
N SER A 300 23.27 1.53 12.26
CA SER A 300 23.37 0.81 10.99
C SER A 300 23.46 1.76 9.79
N ARG A 301 22.88 2.96 9.90
CA ARG A 301 22.85 3.97 8.83
C ARG A 301 24.05 4.92 8.84
N TYR A 302 24.48 5.34 10.03
CA TYR A 302 25.46 6.42 10.21
C TYR A 302 26.67 6.04 11.06
N ASP A 303 26.82 4.76 11.43
CA ASP A 303 27.91 4.28 12.31
C ASP A 303 28.06 5.07 13.62
N GLY A 304 27.08 5.88 14.01
CA GLY A 304 27.13 6.63 15.24
C GLY A 304 25.78 7.15 15.70
N VAL A 305 25.57 7.12 17.00
CA VAL A 305 24.33 7.55 17.64
C VAL A 305 24.65 8.30 18.93
N MET A 306 23.86 9.33 19.22
CA MET A 306 23.88 10.03 20.49
C MET A 306 22.58 9.78 21.26
N ILE A 307 22.69 9.27 22.48
CA ILE A 307 21.57 9.06 23.39
C ILE A 307 21.61 10.19 24.41
N ALA A 308 20.64 11.09 24.28
CA ALA A 308 20.51 12.36 24.98
C ALA A 308 19.35 12.36 26.01
N ASP A 309 19.09 11.22 26.66
CA ASP A 309 18.00 11.08 27.63
C ASP A 309 18.29 11.80 28.95
N SER A 310 17.26 12.31 29.63
CA SER A 310 17.42 12.92 30.96
C SER A 310 18.05 11.98 32.01
N VAL A 311 18.59 12.56 33.09
CA VAL A 311 19.14 11.80 34.22
C VAL A 311 18.03 10.90 34.80
N GLY A 312 18.35 9.64 35.12
CA GLY A 312 17.39 8.68 35.69
C GLY A 312 16.66 7.76 34.69
N LEU A 313 16.77 8.00 33.37
CA LEU A 313 16.12 7.18 32.32
C LEU A 313 16.87 5.87 31.94
N GLY A 314 17.96 5.54 32.63
CA GLY A 314 18.70 4.31 32.39
C GLY A 314 19.58 4.30 31.13
N LYS A 315 20.23 5.42 30.77
CA LYS A 315 21.20 5.51 29.66
C LYS A 315 22.28 4.42 29.70
N THR A 316 22.75 4.09 30.90
CA THR A 316 23.72 3.00 31.14
C THR A 316 23.16 1.65 30.70
N TRP A 317 21.88 1.36 30.97
CA TRP A 317 21.22 0.12 30.53
C TRP A 317 21.07 0.05 29.01
N ILE A 318 20.71 1.17 28.37
CA ILE A 318 20.66 1.28 26.92
C ILE A 318 22.06 1.03 26.32
N GLY A 319 23.10 1.63 26.90
CA GLY A 319 24.48 1.41 26.51
C GLY A 319 24.93 -0.04 26.68
N LYS A 320 24.61 -0.67 27.83
CA LYS A 320 24.85 -2.08 28.10
C LYS A 320 24.19 -2.98 27.05
N LYS A 321 22.93 -2.72 26.71
CA LYS A 321 22.20 -3.49 25.70
C LYS A 321 22.83 -3.36 24.31
N LEU A 322 23.22 -2.15 23.90
CA LEU A 322 23.91 -1.95 22.63
C LEU A 322 25.26 -2.66 22.62
N LEU A 323 26.01 -2.65 23.72
CA LEU A 323 27.25 -3.43 23.85
C LEU A 323 26.98 -4.94 23.77
N GLU A 324 25.89 -5.44 24.34
CA GLU A 324 25.48 -6.84 24.19
C GLU A 324 25.22 -7.18 22.71
N ASP A 325 24.46 -6.35 22.01
CA ASP A 325 24.09 -6.58 20.61
C ASP A 325 25.32 -6.59 19.67
N PHE A 326 26.24 -5.65 19.85
CA PHE A 326 27.37 -5.50 18.94
C PHE A 326 28.61 -6.25 19.43
N ALA A 327 28.99 -6.11 20.70
CA ALA A 327 30.20 -6.74 21.22
C ALA A 327 30.03 -8.23 21.51
N TYR A 328 28.87 -8.65 22.05
CA TYR A 328 28.62 -10.06 22.34
C TYR A 328 28.05 -10.81 21.13
N HIS A 329 26.92 -10.35 20.56
CA HIS A 329 26.29 -11.07 19.45
C HIS A 329 27.04 -10.93 18.10
N GLN A 330 27.54 -9.73 17.77
CA GLN A 330 28.30 -9.51 16.53
C GLN A 330 29.82 -9.64 16.70
N ARG A 331 30.30 -9.96 17.92
CA ARG A 331 31.72 -10.17 18.26
C ARG A 331 32.63 -8.98 17.94
N MET A 332 32.09 -7.77 17.94
CA MET A 332 32.85 -6.54 17.75
C MET A 332 33.76 -6.27 18.96
N LYS A 333 35.00 -5.84 18.72
CA LYS A 333 35.89 -5.39 19.78
C LYS A 333 35.40 -4.05 20.33
N ALA A 334 34.96 -4.02 21.58
CA ALA A 334 34.38 -2.83 22.18
C ALA A 334 35.32 -2.10 23.16
N LEU A 335 35.25 -0.77 23.16
CA LEU A 335 35.88 0.14 24.11
C LEU A 335 34.81 0.96 24.81
N VAL A 336 34.84 1.01 26.13
CA VAL A 336 33.99 1.86 26.97
C VAL A 336 34.84 2.95 27.61
N VAL A 337 34.43 4.20 27.39
CA VAL A 337 35.05 5.39 27.95
C VAL A 337 34.10 5.99 28.96
N CYS A 338 34.41 5.93 30.26
CA CYS A 338 33.51 6.44 31.32
C CYS A 338 34.28 7.29 32.34
N PRO A 339 33.61 8.16 33.12
CA PRO A 339 34.22 8.80 34.29
C PRO A 339 34.80 7.76 35.26
N ALA A 340 35.89 8.09 35.97
CA ALA A 340 36.49 7.16 36.94
C ALA A 340 35.50 6.67 38.01
N SER A 341 34.53 7.50 38.38
CA SER A 341 33.49 7.15 39.35
C SER A 341 32.53 6.06 38.85
N LEU A 342 32.29 5.95 37.53
CA LEU A 342 31.39 4.96 36.93
C LEU A 342 32.10 3.67 36.51
N ARG A 343 33.44 3.65 36.54
CA ARG A 343 34.24 2.47 36.15
C ARG A 343 33.90 1.20 36.93
N PRO A 344 33.72 1.21 38.28
CA PRO A 344 33.36 0.00 39.02
C PRO A 344 32.01 -0.59 38.58
N MET A 345 31.03 0.28 38.31
CA MET A 345 29.70 -0.10 37.83
C MET A 345 29.80 -0.75 36.44
N TRP A 346 30.50 -0.13 35.48
CA TRP A 346 30.68 -0.71 34.14
C TRP A 346 31.42 -2.06 34.17
N ILE A 347 32.43 -2.22 35.02
CA ILE A 347 33.12 -3.52 35.20
C ILE A 347 32.15 -4.59 35.68
N HIS A 348 31.31 -4.27 36.69
CA HIS A 348 30.35 -5.20 37.25
C HIS A 348 29.30 -5.60 36.21
N GLU A 349 28.64 -4.62 35.59
CA GLU A 349 27.55 -4.84 34.64
C GLU A 349 27.96 -5.62 33.38
N LEU A 350 29.14 -5.32 32.83
CA LEU A 350 29.65 -6.03 31.65
C LEU A 350 30.09 -7.45 32.00
N LYS A 351 30.62 -7.67 33.20
CA LYS A 351 30.99 -9.00 33.69
C LYS A 351 29.75 -9.87 33.89
N GLU A 352 28.68 -9.33 34.47
CA GLU A 352 27.41 -10.06 34.65
C GLU A 352 26.78 -10.46 33.32
N ALA A 353 26.84 -9.59 32.31
CA ALA A 353 26.33 -9.89 30.97
C ALA A 353 27.32 -10.67 30.08
N THR A 354 28.50 -11.05 30.59
CA THR A 354 29.55 -11.75 29.83
C THR A 354 30.04 -10.99 28.59
N ILE A 355 29.97 -9.66 28.61
CA ILE A 355 30.35 -8.79 27.50
C ILE A 355 31.84 -8.45 27.61
N ALA A 356 32.62 -8.82 26.59
CA ALA A 356 34.03 -8.49 26.52
C ALA A 356 34.22 -7.06 25.98
N ALA A 357 34.59 -6.11 26.84
CA ALA A 357 34.97 -4.76 26.44
C ALA A 357 36.17 -4.25 27.24
N THR A 358 36.99 -3.41 26.61
CA THR A 358 38.07 -2.69 27.30
C THR A 358 37.48 -1.43 27.92
N ILE A 359 37.81 -1.13 29.18
CA ILE A 359 37.28 0.06 29.87
C ILE A 359 38.43 1.01 30.17
N ILE A 360 38.30 2.25 29.71
CA ILE A 360 39.23 3.35 30.01
C ILE A 360 38.48 4.50 30.68
N SER A 361 39.15 5.17 31.60
CA SER A 361 38.61 6.33 32.28
C SER A 361 38.83 7.60 31.45
N GLN A 362 37.94 8.56 31.62
CA GLN A 362 38.06 9.88 31.01
C GLN A 362 39.32 10.65 31.49
N GLU A 363 39.74 10.40 32.72
CA GLU A 363 40.93 10.96 33.35
C GLU A 363 42.21 10.35 32.77
N GLU A 364 42.21 9.04 32.48
CA GLU A 364 43.30 8.36 31.77
C GLU A 364 43.50 8.97 30.38
N LEU A 365 42.42 9.23 29.63
CA LEU A 365 42.48 9.95 28.35
C LEU A 365 43.00 11.39 28.47
N GLY A 366 42.88 12.01 29.65
CA GLY A 366 43.36 13.38 29.89
C GLY A 366 44.87 13.49 30.11
N GLN A 367 45.58 12.36 30.27
CA GLN A 367 47.01 12.34 30.51
C GLN A 367 47.80 12.66 29.24
N LYS A 368 48.93 13.36 29.38
CA LYS A 368 49.80 13.73 28.24
C LYS A 368 50.51 12.51 27.63
N ASP A 369 50.87 11.54 28.45
CA ASP A 369 51.62 10.34 28.05
C ASP A 369 50.70 9.15 27.68
N PHE A 370 49.43 9.43 27.37
CA PHE A 370 48.47 8.39 27.00
C PHE A 370 48.80 7.80 25.61
N SER A 371 48.97 6.47 25.56
CA SER A 371 49.17 5.72 24.32
C SER A 371 47.82 5.26 23.75
N ALA A 372 47.48 5.74 22.55
CA ALA A 372 46.23 5.44 21.86
C ALA A 372 46.29 4.17 21.02
N GLU A 373 47.50 3.73 20.66
CA GLU A 373 47.80 2.59 19.77
C GLU A 373 47.12 1.28 20.21
N PRO A 374 47.07 0.91 21.51
CA PRO A 374 46.45 -0.34 21.94
C PRO A 374 44.94 -0.44 21.69
N TYR A 375 44.30 0.71 21.47
CA TYR A 375 42.84 0.83 21.28
C TYR A 375 42.46 1.04 19.81
N GLY A 376 43.45 1.13 18.91
CA GLY A 376 43.24 1.45 17.50
C GLY A 376 42.50 0.39 16.70
N ASP A 377 42.40 -0.86 17.16
CA ASP A 377 41.66 -1.96 16.51
C ASP A 377 40.23 -2.14 17.07
N THR A 378 39.75 -1.20 17.88
CA THR A 378 38.37 -1.23 18.39
C THR A 378 37.37 -1.00 17.25
N ASP A 379 36.31 -1.81 17.20
CA ASP A 379 35.19 -1.72 16.26
C ASP A 379 34.07 -0.81 16.77
N LEU A 380 33.81 -0.83 18.08
CA LEU A 380 32.73 -0.08 18.74
C LEU A 380 33.27 0.72 19.93
N ILE A 381 33.03 2.03 19.95
CA ILE A 381 33.42 2.90 21.06
C ILE A 381 32.17 3.48 21.70
N LEU A 382 31.94 3.17 22.97
CA LEU A 382 30.92 3.79 23.80
C LEU A 382 31.55 4.84 24.71
N VAL A 383 31.02 6.06 24.69
CA VAL A 383 31.45 7.16 25.56
C VAL A 383 30.31 7.55 26.48
N ASP A 384 30.45 7.21 27.75
CA ASP A 384 29.54 7.63 28.80
C ASP A 384 29.87 9.07 29.23
N GLU A 385 28.86 9.85 29.59
CA GLU A 385 28.96 11.30 29.84
C GLU A 385 29.79 12.05 28.78
N SER A 386 29.40 11.87 27.52
CA SER A 386 30.08 12.40 26.32
C SER A 386 30.17 13.92 26.29
N HIS A 387 29.33 14.63 27.06
CA HIS A 387 29.38 16.08 27.20
C HIS A 387 30.74 16.59 27.69
N ASN A 388 31.55 15.73 28.32
CA ASN A 388 32.93 16.06 28.72
C ASN A 388 33.93 16.12 27.54
N PHE A 389 33.53 15.71 26.34
CA PHE A 389 34.33 15.74 25.11
C PHE A 389 33.86 16.84 24.14
N ARG A 390 33.33 17.95 24.67
CA ARG A 390 32.90 19.10 23.85
C ARG A 390 34.02 20.02 23.40
N ASN A 391 35.14 20.07 24.14
CA ASN A 391 36.22 21.01 23.88
C ASN A 391 37.36 20.36 23.09
N LYS A 392 37.54 20.80 21.84
CA LYS A 392 38.59 20.29 20.94
C LYS A 392 40.03 20.57 21.42
N SER A 393 40.24 21.60 22.25
CA SER A 393 41.59 21.89 22.79
C SER A 393 41.96 21.07 24.02
N ALA A 394 41.03 20.27 24.56
CA ALA A 394 41.33 19.45 25.72
C ALA A 394 42.08 18.18 25.31
N GLN A 395 43.13 17.81 26.07
CA GLN A 395 43.97 16.64 25.79
C GLN A 395 43.15 15.35 25.63
N ARG A 396 42.12 15.19 26.45
CA ARG A 396 41.16 14.09 26.39
C ARG A 396 40.40 13.98 25.06
N TYR A 397 40.04 15.11 24.46
CA TYR A 397 39.38 15.12 23.15
C TYR A 397 40.36 14.66 22.08
N GLU A 398 41.56 15.22 22.09
CA GLU A 398 42.61 14.88 21.13
C GLU A 398 42.95 13.38 21.18
N ASN A 399 43.11 12.81 22.38
CA ASN A 399 43.41 11.39 22.55
C ASN A 399 42.26 10.48 22.09
N LEU A 400 41.00 10.86 22.32
CA LEU A 400 39.86 10.12 21.78
C LEU A 400 39.76 10.25 20.24
N GLU A 401 39.98 11.45 19.69
CA GLU A 401 40.03 11.68 18.24
C GLU A 401 41.13 10.84 17.58
N ARG A 402 42.30 10.72 18.23
CA ARG A 402 43.38 9.82 17.80
C ARG A 402 42.93 8.36 17.77
N ILE A 403 42.31 7.83 18.83
CA ILE A 403 41.79 6.45 18.86
C ILE A 403 40.81 6.22 17.71
N VAL A 404 39.89 7.16 17.48
CA VAL A 404 38.89 7.07 16.40
C VAL A 404 39.57 7.11 15.03
N ALA A 405 40.59 7.94 14.83
CA ALA A 405 41.27 8.11 13.55
C ALA A 405 42.28 6.99 13.21
N LEU A 406 42.79 6.26 14.21
CA LEU A 406 43.70 5.14 14.00
C LEU A 406 43.11 4.11 13.02
N ASN A 407 44.00 3.46 12.25
CA ASN A 407 43.65 2.52 11.18
C ASN A 407 42.69 3.13 10.14
N ALA A 408 42.86 4.43 9.85
CA ALA A 408 42.01 5.18 8.91
C ALA A 408 40.52 5.14 9.27
N GLY A 409 40.20 5.16 10.57
CA GLY A 409 38.82 5.12 11.04
C GLY A 409 38.18 3.74 11.04
N LYS A 410 38.97 2.67 10.84
CA LYS A 410 38.48 1.29 10.72
C LYS A 410 38.83 0.41 11.91
N GLY A 411 37.91 -0.48 12.27
CA GLY A 411 38.06 -1.46 13.33
C GLY A 411 38.85 -2.70 12.91
N ARG A 412 38.91 -3.68 13.82
CA ARG A 412 39.37 -5.05 13.57
C ARG A 412 38.54 -5.75 12.50
N ASP A 413 37.25 -5.47 12.42
CA ASP A 413 36.33 -6.04 11.41
C ASP A 413 36.51 -5.44 10.00
N GLY A 414 37.37 -4.42 9.86
CA GLY A 414 37.62 -3.71 8.60
C GLY A 414 36.52 -2.70 8.23
N GLY A 415 35.44 -2.64 9.00
CA GLY A 415 34.38 -1.66 8.92
C GLY A 415 34.75 -0.35 9.61
N ARG A 416 33.90 0.66 9.44
CA ARG A 416 34.09 1.95 10.11
C ARG A 416 33.80 1.79 11.61
N LYS A 417 34.63 2.42 12.45
CA LYS A 417 34.41 2.41 13.91
C LYS A 417 33.04 3.01 14.25
N LYS A 418 32.23 2.22 14.95
CA LYS A 418 30.92 2.65 15.43
C LYS A 418 31.05 3.45 16.73
N ILE A 419 30.33 4.56 16.85
CA ILE A 419 30.45 5.48 18.01
C ILE A 419 29.10 5.65 18.71
N ILE A 420 29.04 5.30 20.00
CA ILE A 420 27.86 5.52 20.86
C ILE A 420 28.21 6.61 21.86
N LEU A 421 27.46 7.71 21.86
CA LEU A 421 27.64 8.82 22.79
C LEU A 421 26.47 8.88 23.76
N LEU A 422 26.71 8.70 25.06
CA LEU A 422 25.68 8.83 26.10
C LEU A 422 25.86 10.17 26.81
N THR A 423 24.80 10.96 26.90
CA THR A 423 24.82 12.24 27.62
C THR A 423 23.43 12.62 28.09
N ALA A 424 23.32 13.36 29.20
CA ALA A 424 22.05 14.00 29.57
C ALA A 424 21.85 15.36 28.90
N THR A 425 22.92 15.96 28.38
CA THR A 425 22.93 17.32 27.83
C THR A 425 23.74 17.35 26.53
N PRO A 426 23.12 17.16 25.36
CA PRO A 426 23.83 17.12 24.09
C PRO A 426 24.37 18.50 23.68
N ILE A 427 23.69 19.57 24.10
CA ILE A 427 24.08 20.97 23.90
C ILE A 427 24.16 21.62 25.28
N ASN A 428 25.30 22.23 25.63
CA ASN A 428 25.51 22.86 26.93
C ASN A 428 25.66 24.38 26.79
N ASN A 429 26.64 24.87 26.03
CA ASN A 429 26.91 26.31 25.90
C ASN A 429 26.99 26.83 24.46
N ASP A 430 27.54 26.06 23.51
CA ASP A 430 27.64 26.45 22.09
C ASP A 430 27.19 25.30 21.17
N LEU A 431 26.64 25.62 20.00
CA LEU A 431 26.29 24.62 18.98
C LEU A 431 27.52 23.88 18.47
N PHE A 432 28.70 24.50 18.54
CA PHE A 432 29.96 23.84 18.22
C PHE A 432 30.38 22.76 19.24
N ASP A 433 29.81 22.76 20.45
CA ASP A 433 29.98 21.66 21.41
C ASP A 433 29.38 20.35 20.86
N LEU A 434 28.23 20.47 20.18
CA LEU A 434 27.58 19.34 19.51
C LEU A 434 28.34 18.96 18.24
N TYR A 435 28.79 19.93 17.44
CA TYR A 435 29.62 19.67 16.26
C TYR A 435 30.85 18.82 16.60
N ASN A 436 31.55 19.15 17.68
CA ASN A 436 32.75 18.41 18.10
C ASN A 436 32.43 16.96 18.47
N GLN A 437 31.28 16.70 19.09
CA GLN A 437 30.83 15.34 19.37
C GLN A 437 30.42 14.58 18.10
N ILE A 438 29.68 15.21 17.20
CA ILE A 438 29.31 14.64 15.90
C ILE A 438 30.56 14.37 15.04
N ASN A 439 31.63 15.13 15.21
CA ASN A 439 32.88 14.92 14.49
C ASN A 439 33.56 13.57 14.80
N PHE A 440 33.28 12.97 15.97
CA PHE A 440 33.70 11.58 16.24
C PHE A 440 32.97 10.58 15.33
N VAL A 441 31.68 10.82 15.05
CA VAL A 441 30.87 9.99 14.15
C VAL A 441 31.29 10.21 12.70
N THR A 442 31.48 11.46 12.28
CA THR A 442 31.87 11.78 10.90
C THR A 442 33.34 11.51 10.61
N GLN A 443 34.18 11.30 11.64
CA GLN A 443 35.63 11.08 11.55
C GLN A 443 36.33 12.11 10.62
N GLY A 444 35.84 13.35 10.61
CA GLY A 444 36.36 14.44 9.79
C GLY A 444 35.80 14.53 8.36
N ASP A 445 34.92 13.61 7.93
CA ASP A 445 34.21 13.71 6.65
C ASP A 445 33.11 14.78 6.73
N ARG A 446 33.28 15.85 5.96
CA ARG A 446 32.34 16.98 5.94
C ARG A 446 31.08 16.69 5.14
N SER A 447 31.10 15.69 4.26
CA SER A 447 29.98 15.31 3.40
C SER A 447 29.15 14.14 3.95
N TYR A 448 29.45 13.71 5.18
CA TYR A 448 28.95 12.46 5.74
C TYR A 448 27.42 12.34 5.77
N PHE A 449 26.72 13.46 6.00
CA PHE A 449 25.26 13.50 6.05
C PHE A 449 24.60 13.96 4.74
N SER A 450 25.30 13.87 3.60
CA SER A 450 24.72 14.27 2.30
C SER A 450 23.44 13.52 1.95
N SER A 451 23.33 12.23 2.34
CA SER A 451 22.11 11.44 2.15
C SER A 451 20.91 11.91 2.97
N ALA A 452 21.15 12.68 4.02
CA ALA A 452 20.12 13.33 4.85
C ALA A 452 19.84 14.79 4.38
N GLY A 453 20.37 15.18 3.21
CA GLY A 453 20.22 16.54 2.68
C GLY A 453 21.20 17.56 3.26
N ILE A 454 22.23 17.13 4.00
CA ILE A 454 23.22 18.02 4.63
C ILE A 454 24.54 17.92 3.87
N GLY A 455 24.84 18.92 3.04
CA GLY A 455 26.02 18.92 2.16
C GLY A 455 27.37 19.04 2.90
N ASP A 456 27.65 20.16 3.56
CA ASP A 456 28.86 20.35 4.38
C ASP A 456 28.46 20.58 5.83
N VAL A 457 28.78 19.61 6.69
CA VAL A 457 28.41 19.62 8.12
C VAL A 457 28.95 20.85 8.84
N TYR A 458 30.20 21.26 8.55
CA TYR A 458 30.78 22.44 9.20
C TYR A 458 30.05 23.73 8.79
N ARG A 459 29.76 23.90 7.50
CA ARG A 459 28.99 25.05 7.00
C ARG A 459 27.57 25.07 7.56
N TYR A 460 26.95 23.90 7.68
CA TYR A 460 25.62 23.74 8.27
C TYR A 460 25.57 24.21 9.72
N PHE A 461 26.52 23.78 10.57
CA PHE A 461 26.63 24.29 11.95
C PHE A 461 26.99 25.78 12.02
N LEU A 462 27.82 26.27 11.10
CA LEU A 462 28.15 27.71 11.03
C LEU A 462 26.92 28.57 10.69
N GLN A 463 26.05 28.09 9.79
CA GLN A 463 24.79 28.75 9.45
C GLN A 463 23.81 28.71 10.62
N ALA A 464 23.61 27.54 11.24
CA ALA A 464 22.76 27.40 12.41
C ALA A 464 23.17 28.32 13.57
N ARG A 465 24.48 28.53 13.79
CA ARG A 465 24.99 29.48 14.80
C ARG A 465 24.67 30.93 14.48
N ARG A 466 24.68 31.32 13.20
CA ARG A 466 24.27 32.67 12.78
C ARG A 466 22.77 32.87 13.01
N ASP A 467 21.96 31.88 12.66
CA ASP A 467 20.50 31.93 12.78
C ASP A 467 20.03 31.86 14.26
N SER A 468 20.82 31.22 15.14
CA SER A 468 20.53 31.16 16.57
C SER A 468 20.62 32.51 17.28
N ARG A 469 21.38 33.48 16.74
CA ARG A 469 21.40 34.86 17.26
C ARG A 469 20.11 35.62 16.95
N ASN A 470 19.29 35.12 16.03
CA ASN A 470 18.01 35.70 15.62
C ASN A 470 16.79 34.88 16.11
N GLY A 471 16.99 33.89 17.00
CA GLY A 471 15.91 33.08 17.60
C GLY A 471 15.44 31.86 16.78
N ALA A 472 16.05 31.57 15.62
CA ALA A 472 15.62 30.49 14.72
C ALA A 472 16.60 29.29 14.61
N GLY A 473 17.75 29.35 15.29
CA GLY A 473 18.85 28.39 15.09
C GLY A 473 18.60 26.95 15.54
N ALA A 474 17.75 26.73 16.55
CA ALA A 474 17.42 25.37 17.01
C ALA A 474 16.55 24.60 16.00
N VAL A 475 15.73 25.31 15.22
CA VAL A 475 14.88 24.72 14.17
C VAL A 475 15.74 24.25 12.98
N SER A 476 16.83 24.99 12.68
CA SER A 476 17.73 24.66 11.57
C SER A 476 18.47 23.34 11.79
N LEU A 477 18.84 23.00 13.03
CA LEU A 477 19.54 21.76 13.40
C LEU A 477 18.62 20.56 13.64
N PHE A 478 17.30 20.76 13.60
CA PHE A 478 16.32 19.72 13.94
C PHE A 478 16.48 18.49 13.05
N ASN A 479 16.69 18.67 11.75
CA ASN A 479 16.87 17.58 10.78
C ASN A 479 18.08 16.69 11.11
N LEU A 480 19.23 17.28 11.48
CA LEU A 480 20.39 16.50 11.88
C LEU A 480 20.16 15.79 13.22
N LEU A 481 19.55 16.50 14.18
CA LEU A 481 19.27 15.95 15.50
C LEU A 481 18.33 14.76 15.43
N GLU A 482 17.29 14.77 14.58
CA GLU A 482 16.40 13.62 14.39
C GLU A 482 17.11 12.40 13.80
N GLU A 483 18.11 12.62 12.93
CA GLU A 483 18.79 11.52 12.23
C GLU A 483 19.82 10.79 13.11
N VAL A 484 20.46 11.47 14.07
CA VAL A 484 21.56 10.88 14.89
C VAL A 484 21.39 11.01 16.40
N VAL A 485 20.41 11.76 16.90
CA VAL A 485 20.20 11.98 18.34
C VAL A 485 18.85 11.42 18.80
N ILE A 486 18.88 10.57 19.82
CA ILE A 486 17.68 10.10 20.52
C ILE A 486 17.55 10.92 21.80
N ARG A 487 16.49 11.75 21.91
CA ARG A 487 16.23 12.56 23.10
C ARG A 487 14.85 12.27 23.65
N ARG A 488 14.77 11.99 24.96
CA ARG A 488 13.51 11.85 25.69
C ARG A 488 13.54 12.62 27.00
N SER A 489 12.38 13.13 27.40
CA SER A 489 12.14 13.81 28.67
C SER A 489 11.05 13.08 29.45
N LEU A 490 11.28 12.84 30.74
CA LEU A 490 10.28 12.28 31.64
C LEU A 490 9.00 13.14 31.64
N SER A 491 7.85 12.52 31.40
CA SER A 491 6.54 13.14 31.62
C SER A 491 6.03 12.78 33.02
N ARG A 492 5.14 13.59 33.62
CA ARG A 492 4.59 13.36 34.98
C ARG A 492 3.95 11.97 35.19
N SER A 493 3.54 11.29 34.12
CA SER A 493 3.02 9.91 34.15
C SER A 493 4.10 8.83 34.33
N ASP A 494 5.36 9.17 34.07
CA ASP A 494 6.49 8.24 34.16
C ASP A 494 7.04 8.17 35.60
N ASP A 495 6.88 9.23 36.41
CA ASP A 495 7.21 9.25 37.85
C ASP A 495 6.47 8.14 38.61
N GLN A 496 5.16 8.00 38.37
CA GLN A 496 4.31 7.03 39.08
C GLN A 496 4.72 5.58 38.76
N ARG A 497 5.11 5.31 37.50
CA ARG A 497 5.49 3.97 37.03
C ARG A 497 6.87 3.55 37.49
N GLN A 498 7.77 4.50 37.73
CA GLN A 498 9.12 4.23 38.19
C GLN A 498 9.17 3.98 39.71
N GLU A 499 8.29 4.61 40.50
CA GLU A 499 8.05 4.25 41.91
C GLU A 499 7.46 2.83 42.08
N ASP A 500 6.54 2.44 41.19
CA ASP A 500 5.94 1.10 41.19
C ASP A 500 6.99 0.00 40.86
N TYR A 501 7.97 0.32 39.99
CA TYR A 501 9.03 -0.61 39.61
C TYR A 501 10.11 -0.76 40.69
N LEU A 502 10.48 0.33 41.37
CA LEU A 502 11.44 0.31 42.49
C LEU A 502 10.87 -0.33 43.77
N SER A 503 9.54 -0.39 43.89
CA SER A 503 8.85 -1.00 45.05
C SER A 503 8.54 -2.50 44.87
N GLY A 504 8.86 -3.09 43.71
CA GLY A 504 8.75 -4.54 43.48
C GLY A 504 7.31 -5.09 43.46
N ALA A 505 6.31 -4.26 43.15
CA ALA A 505 4.93 -4.71 43.08
C ALA A 505 4.63 -5.45 41.75
N PRO A 506 4.01 -6.64 41.77
CA PRO A 506 3.69 -7.36 40.54
C PRO A 506 2.57 -6.64 39.78
N ALA A 507 2.74 -6.53 38.46
CA ALA A 507 1.74 -5.97 37.54
C ALA A 507 0.47 -6.84 37.53
N GLN A 508 -0.49 -6.53 38.39
CA GLN A 508 -1.86 -7.05 38.27
C GLN A 508 -2.63 -6.22 37.27
N ASN A 509 -3.21 -6.91 36.28
CA ASN A 509 -4.22 -6.42 35.34
C ASN A 509 -5.17 -5.42 36.00
N ARG A 510 -5.07 -4.15 35.62
CA ARG A 510 -6.11 -3.15 35.88
C ARG A 510 -6.64 -2.65 34.56
N GLU A 511 -7.88 -3.01 34.28
CA GLU A 511 -8.71 -2.45 33.22
C GLU A 511 -8.71 -0.92 33.32
N LEU A 512 -8.32 -0.26 32.22
CA LEU A 512 -8.47 1.18 32.05
C LEU A 512 -9.97 1.52 31.93
N ARG A 513 -10.60 1.87 33.04
CA ARG A 513 -11.86 2.63 33.03
C ARG A 513 -11.55 4.10 32.83
N PHE A 514 -11.74 4.61 31.62
CA PHE A 514 -11.77 6.05 31.38
C PHE A 514 -13.13 6.60 31.84
N GLY A 515 -13.16 7.18 33.04
CA GLY A 515 -14.24 8.03 33.50
C GLY A 515 -14.19 9.36 32.73
N GLY A 516 -15.27 9.67 32.01
CA GLY A 516 -15.45 10.99 31.40
C GLY A 516 -15.97 11.96 32.44
N ASP A 517 -15.24 13.04 32.65
CA ASP A 517 -15.76 14.29 33.21
C ASP A 517 -15.15 15.45 32.41
N LEU A 518 -15.97 16.02 31.52
CA LEU A 518 -15.73 17.32 30.91
C LEU A 518 -16.22 18.40 31.88
N PRO A 519 -15.40 19.37 32.29
CA PRO A 519 -15.90 20.55 32.97
C PRO A 519 -16.51 21.49 31.92
N GLY A 520 -17.83 21.65 31.99
CA GLY A 520 -18.49 22.80 31.39
C GLY A 520 -18.13 24.06 32.15
N HIS A 521 -17.86 25.15 31.43
CA HIS A 521 -18.45 26.48 31.64
C HIS A 521 -17.80 27.50 30.68
N LEU A 522 -18.68 28.12 29.89
CA LEU A 522 -18.57 29.36 29.10
C LEU A 522 -17.75 29.33 27.79
#